data_AF-A0A7T3X562-F1
#
_entry.id   AF-A0A7T3X562-F1
#
_cell.length_a   1.000
_cell.length_b   1.000
_cell.length_c   1.000
_cell.angle_alpha   90.00
_cell.angle_beta   90.00
_cell.angle_gamma   90.00
#
_symmetry.space_group_name_H-M   'P 1'
#
loop_
_entity.id
_entity.type
_entity.pdbx_description
1 polymer ?
#
loop_
_entity_poly.entity_id
_entity_poly.type
_entity_poly.pdbx_seq_one_letter_code
_entity_poly.pdbx_strand_id
1 'polypeptide(L)'
;MKTDDVIAHFGGITPLAKALGVKTQAISQWGENIPKLRAYQIEVVTGGALKADPATPSGQQRPYQRIAPGTPLDEIPSVQRATAAAKDDPANAQPGKA
;
A
#
# COMPACT_ATOMS: atom_id res chain seq x y z
N MET A 1 -0.22 -16.92 -5.48
CA MET A 1 0.44 -17.31 -6.74
C MET A 1 1.91 -17.60 -6.46
N LYS A 2 2.38 -18.81 -6.77
CA LYS A 2 3.75 -19.26 -6.49
C LYS A 2 4.69 -18.86 -7.62
N THR A 3 5.92 -18.48 -7.29
CA THR A 3 6.91 -18.07 -8.29
C THR A 3 7.28 -19.20 -9.25
N ASP A 4 7.47 -20.42 -8.75
CA ASP A 4 7.83 -21.60 -9.58
C ASP A 4 6.78 -21.93 -10.65
N ASP A 5 5.49 -21.82 -10.31
CA ASP A 5 4.40 -22.10 -11.23
C ASP A 5 4.42 -21.15 -12.44
N VAL A 6 4.72 -19.88 -12.18
CA VAL A 6 4.88 -18.87 -13.22
C VAL A 6 6.14 -19.13 -14.04
N ILE A 7 7.26 -19.44 -13.40
CA ILE A 7 8.50 -19.76 -14.11
C ILE A 7 8.28 -20.95 -15.05
N ALA A 8 7.57 -21.98 -14.60
CA ALA A 8 7.21 -23.15 -15.42
C ALA A 8 6.30 -22.75 -16.60
N HIS A 9 5.28 -21.92 -16.36
CA HIS A 9 4.37 -21.46 -17.41
C HIS A 9 5.06 -20.66 -18.52
N PHE A 10 5.99 -19.77 -18.15
CA PHE A 10 6.75 -18.96 -19.10
C PHE A 10 7.94 -19.70 -19.72
N GLY A 11 8.27 -20.92 -19.25
CA GLY A 11 9.44 -21.68 -19.71
C GLY A 11 10.77 -21.15 -19.18
N GLY A 12 10.76 -20.39 -18.08
CA GLY A 12 11.96 -19.92 -17.40
C GLY A 12 11.90 -18.47 -16.91
N ILE A 13 12.95 -18.06 -16.19
CA ILE A 13 13.07 -16.72 -15.61
C ILE A 13 13.33 -15.65 -16.69
N THR A 14 14.12 -15.98 -17.72
CA THR A 14 14.44 -15.07 -18.82
C THR A 14 13.22 -14.67 -19.67
N PRO A 15 12.37 -15.59 -20.15
CA PRO A 15 11.16 -15.22 -20.88
C PRO A 15 10.16 -14.46 -19.99
N LEU A 16 10.02 -14.83 -18.72
CA LEU A 16 9.21 -14.09 -17.75
C LEU A 16 9.70 -12.65 -17.56
N ALA A 17 11.01 -12.46 -17.42
CA ALA A 17 11.65 -11.15 -17.30
C ALA A 17 11.39 -10.27 -18.52
N LYS A 18 11.50 -10.84 -19.73
CA LYS A 18 11.19 -10.15 -20.98
C LYS A 18 9.71 -9.77 -21.08
N ALA A 19 8.81 -10.67 -20.71
CA ALA A 19 7.37 -10.43 -20.74
C ALA A 19 6.95 -9.29 -19.79
N LEU A 20 7.60 -9.18 -18.63
CA LEU A 20 7.34 -8.13 -17.64
C LEU A 20 8.20 -6.87 -17.81
N GLY A 21 9.18 -6.87 -18.72
CA GLY A 21 10.13 -5.76 -18.88
C GLY A 21 11.02 -5.51 -17.65
N VAL A 22 11.29 -6.55 -16.86
CA VAL A 22 12.11 -6.46 -15.62
C VAL A 22 13.42 -7.22 -15.76
N LYS A 23 14.36 -6.96 -14.85
CA LYS A 23 15.60 -7.74 -14.76
C LYS A 23 15.34 -9.10 -14.09
N THR A 24 16.06 -10.13 -14.51
CA THR A 24 16.00 -11.48 -13.91
C THR A 24 16.26 -11.46 -12.40
N GLN A 25 17.16 -10.59 -11.93
CA GLN A 25 17.44 -10.34 -10.52
C GLN A 25 16.20 -9.94 -9.71
N ALA A 26 15.26 -9.18 -10.31
CA ALA A 26 14.04 -8.79 -9.63
C ALA A 26 13.11 -9.99 -9.38
N ILE A 27 13.11 -10.97 -10.29
CA ILE A 27 12.32 -12.21 -10.16
C ILE A 27 12.91 -13.09 -9.05
N SER A 28 14.23 -13.21 -9.00
CA SER A 28 14.91 -13.97 -7.94
C SER A 28 14.65 -13.40 -6.54
N GLN A 29 14.37 -12.10 -6.42
CA GLN A 29 14.04 -11.46 -5.14
C GLN A 29 12.62 -11.73 -4.64
N TRP A 30 11.72 -12.28 -5.46
CA TRP A 30 10.35 -12.57 -5.02
C TRP A 30 10.28 -13.74 -4.04
N GLY A 31 11.26 -14.65 -4.07
CA GLY A 31 11.23 -15.86 -3.26
C GLY A 31 10.07 -16.77 -3.67
N GLU A 32 9.41 -17.40 -2.69
CA GLU A 32 8.35 -18.38 -2.95
C GLU A 32 7.04 -17.75 -3.48
N ASN A 33 6.72 -16.52 -3.05
CA ASN A 33 5.46 -15.85 -3.35
C ASN A 33 5.67 -14.56 -4.14
N ILE A 34 4.93 -14.42 -5.24
CA ILE A 34 5.02 -13.25 -6.09
C ILE A 34 4.37 -12.04 -5.41
N PRO A 35 5.00 -10.85 -5.42
CA PRO A 35 4.37 -9.62 -4.96
C PRO A 35 3.06 -9.35 -5.70
N LYS A 36 2.03 -8.93 -4.96
CA LYS A 36 0.66 -8.73 -5.47
C LYS A 36 0.60 -7.96 -6.80
N LEU A 37 1.29 -6.82 -6.86
CA LEU A 37 1.32 -5.99 -8.06
C LEU A 37 1.85 -6.74 -9.29
N ARG A 38 2.85 -7.62 -9.10
CA ARG A 38 3.42 -8.42 -10.18
C ARG A 38 2.52 -9.59 -10.55
N ALA A 39 1.87 -10.22 -9.58
CA ALA A 39 0.89 -11.26 -9.84
C ALA A 39 -0.24 -10.76 -10.77
N TYR A 40 -0.76 -9.54 -10.52
CA TYR A 40 -1.77 -8.93 -11.41
C TYR A 40 -1.23 -8.63 -12.81
N GLN A 41 0.00 -8.13 -12.93
CA GLN A 41 0.61 -7.92 -14.24
C GLN A 41 0.75 -9.23 -15.02
N ILE A 42 1.15 -10.30 -14.34
CA ILE A 42 1.27 -11.62 -14.95
C ILE A 42 -0.10 -12.14 -15.40
N GLU A 43 -1.15 -11.97 -14.60
CA GLU A 43 -2.52 -12.34 -14.97
C GLU A 43 -2.95 -11.64 -16.27
N VAL A 44 -2.67 -10.33 -16.39
CA VAL A 44 -2.98 -9.56 -17.60
C VAL A 44 -2.17 -10.05 -18.80
N VAL A 45 -0.86 -10.28 -18.63
CA VAL A 45 0.02 -10.74 -19.72
C VAL A 45 -0.32 -12.16 -20.18
N THR A 46 -0.80 -13.00 -19.27
CA THR A 46 -1.22 -14.38 -19.57
C THR A 46 -2.69 -14.51 -19.96
N GLY A 47 -3.42 -13.40 -20.07
CA GLY A 47 -4.83 -13.41 -20.46
C GLY A 47 -5.73 -14.17 -19.48
N GLY A 48 -5.36 -14.23 -18.19
CA GLY A 48 -6.10 -14.94 -17.15
C GLY A 48 -5.77 -16.42 -16.99
N ALA A 49 -4.73 -16.94 -17.67
CA ALA A 49 -4.28 -18.32 -17.47
C ALA A 49 -3.73 -18.54 -16.05
N LEU A 50 -3.09 -17.52 -15.47
CA LEU A 50 -2.64 -17.51 -14.09
C LEU A 50 -3.39 -16.44 -13.30
N LYS A 51 -4.07 -16.84 -12.22
CA LYS A 51 -4.83 -15.90 -11.37
C LYS A 51 -4.01 -15.40 -10.19
N ALA A 52 -3.96 -14.09 -10.03
CA ALA A 52 -3.44 -13.48 -8.82
C ALA A 52 -4.38 -13.76 -7.64
N ASP A 53 -3.80 -14.00 -6.46
CA ASP A 53 -4.61 -14.11 -5.25
C ASP A 53 -5.25 -12.74 -4.98
N PRO A 54 -6.59 -12.65 -4.84
CA PRO A 54 -7.23 -11.39 -4.57
C PRO A 54 -6.72 -10.90 -3.22
N ALA A 55 -6.08 -9.73 -3.23
CA ALA A 55 -5.62 -9.12 -2.00
C ALA A 55 -6.79 -9.04 -1.03
N THR A 56 -6.74 -9.75 0.10
CA THR A 56 -7.58 -9.41 1.24
C THR A 56 -7.36 -7.92 1.47
N PRO A 57 -8.39 -7.06 1.35
CA PRO A 57 -8.22 -5.67 1.65
C PRO A 57 -7.83 -5.64 3.12
N SER A 58 -6.55 -5.43 3.39
CA SER A 58 -6.08 -5.07 4.71
C SER A 58 -6.75 -3.74 4.97
N GLY A 59 -7.91 -3.78 5.61
CA GLY A 59 -8.70 -2.63 6.03
C GLY A 59 -7.93 -1.87 7.09
N GLN A 60 -6.75 -1.36 6.74
CA GLN A 60 -6.15 -0.24 7.43
C GLN A 60 -6.94 0.97 6.95
N GLN A 61 -8.14 1.10 7.53
CA GLN A 61 -8.93 2.31 7.50
C GLN A 61 -7.98 3.44 7.86
N ARG A 62 -7.59 4.24 6.86
CA ARG A 62 -6.76 5.40 7.14
C ARG A 62 -7.60 6.31 8.05
N PRO A 63 -7.07 6.73 9.20
CA PRO A 63 -7.81 7.47 10.23
C PRO A 63 -8.24 8.88 9.80
N TYR A 64 -8.10 9.25 8.53
CA TYR A 64 -9.02 10.20 7.91
C TYR A 64 -10.37 9.50 7.73
N GLN A 65 -10.95 9.10 8.86
CA GLN A 65 -12.36 8.81 9.00
C GLN A 65 -13.07 9.96 8.30
N ARG A 66 -13.92 9.65 7.32
CA ARG A 66 -14.78 10.63 6.66
C ARG A 66 -15.49 11.43 7.76
N ILE A 67 -14.98 12.61 8.06
CA ILE A 67 -15.69 13.56 8.91
C ILE A 67 -16.94 13.91 8.11
N ALA A 68 -18.12 13.78 8.72
CA ALA A 68 -19.34 14.14 8.04
C ALA A 68 -19.23 15.61 7.61
N PRO A 69 -19.64 15.98 6.38
CA PRO A 69 -19.68 17.39 6.00
C PRO A 69 -20.55 18.14 7.01
N GLY A 70 -19.95 19.09 7.74
CA GLY A 70 -20.61 19.84 8.81
C GLY A 70 -20.13 19.54 10.24
N THR A 71 -19.19 18.62 10.46
CA THR A 71 -18.58 18.47 11.80
C THR A 71 -17.78 19.73 12.15
N PRO A 72 -18.09 20.40 13.28
CA PRO A 72 -17.35 21.57 13.73
C PRO A 72 -15.90 21.22 14.08
N LEU A 73 -14.98 22.17 13.85
CA LEU A 73 -13.53 21.98 13.97
C LEU A 73 -13.08 21.50 15.36
N ASP A 74 -13.86 21.79 16.41
CA ASP A 74 -13.58 21.44 17.81
C ASP A 74 -13.77 19.94 18.12
N GLU A 75 -14.59 19.24 17.35
CA GLU A 75 -14.86 17.82 17.54
C GLU A 75 -13.88 16.90 16.80
N ILE A 76 -12.89 17.49 16.11
CA ILE A 76 -11.84 16.72 15.43
C ILE A 76 -10.88 16.19 16.51
N PRO A 77 -10.69 14.87 16.64
CA PRO A 77 -9.90 14.27 17.73
C PRO A 77 -8.43 14.72 17.76
N SER A 78 -7.88 15.16 16.63
CA SER A 78 -6.54 15.79 16.58
C SER A 78 -6.50 17.18 17.21
N VAL A 79 -7.58 17.97 17.13
CA VAL A 79 -7.69 19.33 17.69
C VAL A 79 -7.86 19.26 19.20
N GLN A 80 -8.65 18.29 19.70
CA GLN A 80 -8.83 18.02 21.13
C GLN A 80 -7.51 17.68 21.84
N ARG A 81 -6.62 16.92 21.19
CA ARG A 81 -5.28 16.60 21.73
C ARG A 81 -4.38 17.83 21.81
N ALA A 82 -4.46 18.74 20.84
CA ALA A 82 -3.67 19.97 20.83
C ALA A 82 -4.12 20.95 21.92
N THR A 83 -5.43 21.10 22.15
CA THR A 83 -5.93 22.00 23.21
C THR A 83 -5.72 21.46 24.62
N ALA A 84 -5.71 20.13 24.82
CA ALA A 84 -5.43 19.54 26.13
C ALA A 84 -3.98 19.79 26.55
N ALA A 85 -3.02 19.67 25.63
CA ALA A 85 -1.61 19.94 25.90
C ALA A 85 -1.34 21.43 26.22
N ALA A 86 -2.08 22.35 25.58
CA ALA A 86 -1.96 23.79 25.85
C ALA A 86 -2.50 24.21 27.24
N LYS A 87 -3.27 23.34 27.91
CA LYS A 87 -3.89 23.64 29.21
C LYS A 87 -3.04 23.17 30.40
N ASP A 88 -2.08 22.27 30.15
CA ASP A 88 -1.20 21.68 31.17
C ASP A 88 0.16 22.42 31.28
N ASP A 89 0.55 23.22 30.27
CA ASP A 89 1.76 24.05 30.30
C ASP A 89 1.51 25.43 29.64
N PRO A 90 1.35 26.53 30.41
CA PRO A 90 1.11 27.86 29.84
C PRO A 90 2.40 28.54 29.31
N ALA A 91 3.56 27.88 29.29
CA ALA A 91 4.85 28.54 29.07
C ALA A 91 5.33 28.58 27.61
N ASN A 92 4.61 27.96 26.66
CA ASN A 92 5.02 27.99 25.25
C ASN A 92 3.89 28.38 24.29
N ALA A 93 3.22 29.50 24.57
CA ALA A 93 2.42 30.21 23.58
C ALA A 93 3.35 31.07 22.72
N GLN A 94 3.81 30.53 21.58
CA GLN A 94 4.58 31.32 20.61
C GLN A 94 3.63 32.34 19.95
N PRO A 95 3.85 33.66 20.11
CA PRO A 95 3.03 34.66 19.44
C PRO A 95 3.36 34.66 17.95
N GLY A 96 2.30 34.84 17.16
CA GLY A 96 2.33 34.86 15.71
C GLY A 96 3.39 35.83 15.15
N LYS A 97 3.99 35.39 14.05
CA LYS A 97 4.78 36.25 13.18
C LYS A 97 3.92 37.44 12.74
N ALA A 98 4.45 38.64 12.95
CA ALA A 98 4.18 39.83 12.14
C ALA A 98 5.48 40.18 11.41
#